data_AF-A0A8S0S1Y9-F1
#
_entry.id   AF-A0A8S0S1Y9-F1
#
_cell.length_a   1.000
_cell.length_b   1.000
_cell.length_c   1.000
_cell.angle_alpha   90.00
_cell.angle_beta   90.00
_cell.angle_gamma   90.00
#
_symmetry.space_group_name_H-M   'P 1'
#
loop_
_entity.id
_entity.type
_entity.pdbx_description
1 polymer ?
#
loop_
_entity_poly.entity_id
_entity_poly.type
_entity_poly.pdbx_seq_one_letter_code
_entity_poly.pdbx_strand_id
1 'polypeptide(L)'
;MMIGDGINQIIITGNHSFVDGWTIFNSSTFAVVGRGFVAVNSTFRNTAGAIKHHAVTVRNGADLSTFYSCSFEAYKDTLYVHSLRQFYRECDIYGTVDFIFGNAPAVFQNCNLFPRLPMPNQFNAITAQGRTDPNQNTGISIQNCAIQPADDLNTTSIQTYLGRPWKEFSMTIYMQRAGSNTSGRVDWSGFHVIHSTDATNFTVSTFLLGDDWSFDTGVPYEGGLL
;
A
#
# COMPACT_ATOMS: atom_id res chain seq x y z
N MET A 1 20.20 4.83 1.07
CA MET A 1 19.23 5.84 1.52
C MET A 1 19.03 6.85 0.41
N MET A 2 17.79 7.25 0.16
CA MET A 2 17.40 8.31 -0.78
C MET A 2 16.61 9.37 0.00
N ILE A 3 16.99 10.64 -0.13
CA ILE A 3 16.33 11.75 0.57
C ILE A 3 16.03 12.82 -0.48
N GLY A 4 14.75 13.19 -0.59
CA GLY A 4 14.31 14.31 -1.40
C GLY A 4 13.98 15.55 -0.56
N ASP A 5 13.58 16.62 -1.24
CA ASP A 5 13.28 17.92 -0.63
C ASP A 5 11.80 18.08 -0.22
N GLY A 6 10.97 17.07 -0.48
CA GLY A 6 9.57 17.04 -0.10
C GLY A 6 8.68 16.35 -1.14
N ILE A 7 7.49 15.95 -0.71
CA ILE A 7 6.42 15.51 -1.63
C ILE A 7 6.20 16.62 -2.67
N ASN A 8 6.13 16.22 -3.96
CA ASN A 8 6.03 17.08 -5.13
C ASN A 8 7.25 17.99 -5.44
N GLN A 9 8.33 17.93 -4.66
CA GLN A 9 9.58 18.62 -4.99
C GLN A 9 10.51 17.72 -5.81
N ILE A 10 10.64 16.46 -5.41
CA ILE A 10 11.38 15.43 -6.16
C ILE A 10 10.41 14.38 -6.68
N ILE A 11 10.34 14.24 -8.01
CA ILE A 11 9.40 13.36 -8.69
C ILE A 11 10.16 12.38 -9.59
N ILE A 12 10.13 11.10 -9.22
CA ILE A 12 10.59 10.01 -10.07
C ILE A 12 9.39 9.52 -10.88
N THR A 13 9.46 9.63 -12.20
CA THR A 13 8.32 9.31 -13.07
C THR A 13 8.67 8.35 -14.21
N GLY A 14 7.69 7.54 -14.59
CA GLY A 14 7.73 6.58 -15.69
C GLY A 14 6.31 6.29 -16.18
N ASN A 15 6.16 5.48 -17.22
CA ASN A 15 4.86 5.20 -17.84
C ASN A 15 4.74 3.79 -18.42
N HIS A 16 5.59 2.85 -18.01
CA HIS A 16 5.45 1.46 -18.44
C HIS A 16 4.12 0.89 -17.95
N SER A 17 3.47 0.09 -18.79
CA SER A 17 2.12 -0.40 -18.55
C SER A 17 1.84 -1.74 -19.22
N PHE A 18 0.82 -2.44 -18.74
CA PHE A 18 0.37 -3.71 -19.31
C PHE A 18 -0.07 -3.58 -20.77
N VAL A 19 -0.83 -2.55 -21.11
CA VAL A 19 -1.31 -2.32 -22.47
C VAL A 19 -0.15 -2.12 -23.45
N ASP A 20 0.96 -1.55 -22.98
CA ASP A 20 2.16 -1.31 -23.79
C ASP A 20 3.14 -2.50 -23.79
N GLY A 21 2.70 -3.68 -23.34
CA GLY A 21 3.45 -4.94 -23.43
C GLY A 21 4.34 -5.26 -22.22
N TRP A 22 4.28 -4.47 -21.15
CA TRP A 22 5.04 -4.74 -19.93
C TRP A 22 4.29 -5.69 -19.00
N THR A 23 5.01 -6.59 -18.34
CA THR A 23 4.42 -7.35 -17.23
C THR A 23 4.18 -6.42 -16.03
N ILE A 24 3.26 -6.78 -15.13
CA ILE A 24 3.02 -6.02 -13.88
C ILE A 24 4.33 -5.83 -13.10
N PHE A 25 5.18 -6.85 -13.06
CA PHE A 25 6.46 -6.80 -12.36
C PHE A 25 7.45 -5.82 -13.01
N ASN A 26 7.48 -5.75 -14.34
CA ASN A 26 8.41 -4.91 -15.10
C ASN A 26 7.84 -3.52 -15.45
N SER A 27 6.58 -3.23 -15.09
CA SER A 27 5.96 -1.91 -15.31
C SER A 27 6.31 -0.89 -14.23
N SER A 28 7.06 -1.28 -13.20
CA SER A 28 7.46 -0.41 -12.09
C SER A 28 8.36 0.73 -12.55
N THR A 29 7.94 1.98 -12.32
CA THR A 29 8.80 3.17 -12.47
C THR A 29 10.08 3.05 -11.63
N PHE A 30 9.97 2.53 -10.42
CA PHE A 30 11.09 2.36 -9.49
C PHE A 30 11.03 0.99 -8.82
N ALA A 31 12.16 0.28 -8.79
CA ALA A 31 12.25 -1.06 -8.22
C ALA A 31 13.26 -1.09 -7.07
N VAL A 32 12.80 -1.54 -5.90
CA VAL A 32 13.61 -1.64 -4.69
C VAL A 32 13.84 -3.10 -4.34
N VAL A 33 15.11 -3.49 -4.28
CA VAL A 33 15.55 -4.87 -3.95
C VAL A 33 16.66 -4.91 -2.90
N GLY A 34 17.36 -3.79 -2.67
CA GLY A 34 18.44 -3.72 -1.69
C GLY A 34 17.92 -3.65 -0.26
N ARG A 35 18.37 -4.57 0.61
CA ARG A 35 18.04 -4.60 2.04
C ARG A 35 18.35 -3.25 2.71
N GLY A 36 17.48 -2.82 3.63
CA GLY A 36 17.69 -1.58 4.39
C GLY A 36 17.45 -0.31 3.56
N PHE A 37 16.78 -0.42 2.41
CA PHE A 37 16.50 0.75 1.60
C PHE A 37 15.55 1.70 2.34
N VAL A 38 15.97 2.96 2.46
CA VAL A 38 15.16 4.04 3.03
C VAL A 38 14.96 5.12 1.98
N ALA A 39 13.71 5.52 1.75
CA ALA A 39 13.36 6.71 0.98
C ALA A 39 12.60 7.71 1.85
N VAL A 40 12.95 8.99 1.72
CA VAL A 40 12.33 10.09 2.47
C VAL A 40 11.95 11.23 1.52
N ASN A 41 10.81 11.88 1.75
CA ASN A 41 10.45 13.15 1.11
C ASN A 41 10.49 13.13 -0.44
N SER A 42 9.89 12.11 -1.04
CA SER A 42 9.98 11.86 -2.50
C SER A 42 8.64 11.40 -3.09
N THR A 43 8.37 11.76 -4.34
CA THR A 43 7.20 11.29 -5.10
C THR A 43 7.63 10.26 -6.16
N PHE A 44 6.90 9.15 -6.23
CA PHE A 44 7.01 8.13 -7.27
C PHE A 44 5.72 8.08 -8.08
N ARG A 45 5.81 8.28 -9.40
CA ARG A 45 4.64 8.43 -10.27
C ARG A 45 4.70 7.54 -11.50
N ASN A 46 3.60 6.86 -11.80
CA ASN A 46 3.40 6.20 -13.09
C ASN A 46 2.29 6.94 -13.85
N THR A 47 2.64 7.54 -14.98
CA THR A 47 1.76 8.42 -15.78
C THR A 47 1.00 7.71 -16.88
N ALA A 48 1.02 6.37 -16.93
CA ALA A 48 0.32 5.59 -17.95
C ALA A 48 -1.20 5.85 -17.97
N GLY A 49 -1.81 6.09 -16.81
CA GLY A 49 -3.25 6.40 -16.69
C GLY A 49 -4.15 5.17 -16.62
N ALA A 50 -5.42 5.37 -16.25
CA ALA A 50 -6.38 4.28 -15.99
C ALA A 50 -6.60 3.35 -17.19
N ILE A 51 -6.60 3.91 -18.41
CA ILE A 51 -6.83 3.17 -19.67
C ILE A 51 -5.71 2.18 -20.01
N LYS A 52 -4.54 2.32 -19.38
CA LYS A 52 -3.38 1.46 -19.60
C LYS A 52 -3.33 0.25 -18.68
N HIS A 53 -4.39 0.04 -17.88
CA HIS A 53 -4.51 -1.04 -16.91
C HIS A 53 -3.35 -1.04 -15.91
N HIS A 54 -2.66 -2.17 -15.72
CA HIS A 54 -1.66 -2.35 -14.66
C HIS A 54 -0.42 -1.48 -14.93
N ALA A 55 -0.10 -0.58 -14.00
CA ALA A 55 1.01 0.35 -14.14
C ALA A 55 1.59 0.72 -12.76
N VAL A 56 2.70 0.07 -12.40
CA VAL A 56 3.28 0.15 -11.06
C VAL A 56 4.15 1.41 -10.92
N THR A 57 4.04 2.09 -9.78
CA THR A 57 4.98 3.18 -9.40
C THR A 57 6.23 2.58 -8.78
N VAL A 58 6.06 1.93 -7.64
CA VAL A 58 7.14 1.31 -6.87
C VAL A 58 6.83 -0.16 -6.72
N ARG A 59 7.81 -0.99 -7.08
CA ARG A 59 7.86 -2.38 -6.68
C ARG A 59 8.90 -2.55 -5.60
N ASN A 60 8.46 -2.89 -4.40
CA ASN A 60 9.35 -3.10 -3.28
C ASN A 60 9.43 -4.59 -2.93
N GLY A 61 10.64 -5.15 -3.03
CA GLY A 61 10.97 -6.49 -2.60
C GLY A 61 12.20 -6.53 -1.69
N ALA A 62 12.55 -5.40 -1.07
CA ALA A 62 13.65 -5.31 -0.13
C ALA A 62 13.19 -5.64 1.30
N ASP A 63 14.06 -6.34 2.05
CA ASP A 63 13.85 -6.54 3.48
C ASP A 63 14.30 -5.31 4.27
N LEU A 64 13.63 -5.04 5.39
CA LEU A 64 13.94 -3.92 6.28
C LEU A 64 13.89 -2.56 5.57
N SER A 65 12.97 -2.41 4.62
CA SER A 65 12.84 -1.17 3.85
C SER A 65 11.83 -0.22 4.47
N THR A 66 12.13 1.09 4.41
CA THR A 66 11.26 2.15 4.94
C THR A 66 11.01 3.24 3.91
N PHE A 67 9.76 3.67 3.80
CA PHE A 67 9.38 4.89 3.08
C PHE A 67 8.76 5.87 4.09
N TYR A 68 9.29 7.07 4.17
CA TYR A 68 8.84 8.10 5.09
C TYR A 68 8.50 9.40 4.36
N SER A 69 7.28 9.91 4.51
CA SER A 69 6.84 11.13 3.81
C SER A 69 7.02 11.01 2.28
N CYS A 70 6.59 9.88 1.72
CA CYS A 70 6.64 9.63 0.27
C CYS A 70 5.24 9.66 -0.34
N SER A 71 5.15 10.04 -1.62
CA SER A 71 3.91 9.94 -2.39
C SER A 71 4.03 8.86 -3.48
N PHE A 72 3.00 8.04 -3.64
CA PHE A 72 2.90 6.99 -4.67
C PHE A 72 1.66 7.24 -5.53
N GLU A 73 1.87 7.52 -6.81
CA GLU A 73 0.82 8.06 -7.67
C GLU A 73 0.66 7.29 -8.98
N ALA A 74 -0.44 6.53 -9.08
CA ALA A 74 -0.89 5.92 -10.33
C ALA A 74 -2.41 5.69 -10.31
N TYR A 75 -2.87 4.67 -11.02
CA TYR A 75 -4.26 4.22 -11.07
C TYR A 75 -4.33 2.76 -10.59
N LYS A 76 -4.32 1.79 -11.50
CA LYS A 76 -4.38 0.38 -11.18
C LYS A 76 -2.98 -0.16 -10.85
N ASP A 77 -2.88 -0.91 -9.75
CA ASP A 77 -1.64 -1.52 -9.25
C ASP A 77 -0.54 -0.49 -8.88
N THR A 78 -0.89 0.60 -8.18
CA THR A 78 0.06 1.68 -7.84
C THR A 78 1.31 1.20 -7.09
N LEU A 79 1.16 0.54 -5.95
CA LEU A 79 2.24 0.15 -5.05
C LEU A 79 2.30 -1.36 -4.89
N TYR A 80 3.36 -1.96 -5.43
CA TYR A 80 3.58 -3.40 -5.36
C TYR A 80 4.48 -3.74 -4.16
N VAL A 81 3.84 -4.03 -3.02
CA VAL A 81 4.49 -4.58 -1.80
C VAL A 81 4.81 -6.07 -2.01
N HIS A 82 5.77 -6.33 -2.91
CA HIS A 82 6.03 -7.64 -3.49
C HIS A 82 6.40 -8.70 -2.44
N SER A 83 7.41 -8.44 -1.62
CA SER A 83 7.97 -9.42 -0.67
C SER A 83 8.82 -8.78 0.44
N LEU A 84 9.09 -9.54 1.51
CA LEU A 84 9.96 -9.16 2.64
C LEU A 84 9.38 -8.00 3.48
N ARG A 85 10.06 -7.62 4.58
CA ARG A 85 9.51 -6.69 5.58
C ARG A 85 9.61 -5.23 5.13
N GLN A 86 8.48 -4.54 5.16
CA GLN A 86 8.36 -3.17 4.63
C GLN A 86 7.55 -2.27 5.56
N PHE A 87 8.05 -1.06 5.78
CA PHE A 87 7.38 -0.04 6.59
C PHE A 87 7.13 1.23 5.78
N TYR A 88 5.89 1.75 5.84
CA TYR A 88 5.47 2.97 5.17
C TYR A 88 4.87 3.90 6.22
N ARG A 89 5.44 5.10 6.38
CA ARG A 89 5.04 6.06 7.43
C ARG A 89 4.76 7.43 6.82
N GLU A 90 3.61 8.01 7.16
CA GLU A 90 3.24 9.37 6.71
C GLU A 90 3.30 9.53 5.18
N CYS A 91 2.96 8.46 4.47
CA CYS A 91 2.95 8.45 3.01
C CYS A 91 1.57 8.74 2.45
N ASP A 92 1.54 9.29 1.24
CA ASP A 92 0.33 9.48 0.44
C ASP A 92 0.29 8.42 -0.67
N ILE A 93 -0.80 7.65 -0.76
CA ILE A 93 -0.95 6.57 -1.75
C ILE A 93 -2.22 6.77 -2.56
N TYR A 94 -2.06 6.99 -3.86
CA TYR A 94 -3.16 7.24 -4.79
C TYR A 94 -3.36 6.07 -5.75
N GLY A 95 -4.62 5.69 -5.99
CA GLY A 95 -4.92 4.72 -7.04
C GLY A 95 -6.39 4.32 -7.12
N THR A 96 -6.67 3.29 -7.91
CA THR A 96 -8.04 2.84 -8.20
C THR A 96 -8.26 1.38 -7.79
N VAL A 97 -7.96 0.46 -8.70
CA VAL A 97 -8.09 -0.99 -8.49
C VAL A 97 -6.77 -1.52 -7.95
N ASP A 98 -6.83 -2.23 -6.82
CA ASP A 98 -5.72 -2.98 -6.22
C ASP A 98 -4.46 -2.13 -5.98
N PHE A 99 -4.63 -0.88 -5.56
CA PHE A 99 -3.51 0.07 -5.61
C PHE A 99 -2.45 -0.13 -4.51
N ILE A 100 -2.71 -0.98 -3.51
CA ILE A 100 -1.69 -1.58 -2.64
C ILE A 100 -1.81 -3.10 -2.73
N PHE A 101 -0.85 -3.77 -3.34
CA PHE A 101 -0.98 -5.21 -3.59
C PHE A 101 0.34 -5.95 -3.47
N GLY A 102 0.27 -7.27 -3.25
CA GLY A 102 1.43 -8.13 -3.12
C GLY A 102 1.38 -9.07 -1.91
N ASN A 103 2.54 -9.61 -1.54
CA ASN A 103 2.66 -10.63 -0.50
C ASN A 103 3.78 -10.33 0.51
N ALA A 104 4.15 -9.07 0.69
CA ALA A 104 5.02 -8.66 1.79
C ALA A 104 4.27 -8.73 3.15
N PRO A 105 4.97 -8.95 4.27
CA PRO A 105 4.59 -8.34 5.54
C PRO A 105 4.86 -6.83 5.47
N ALA A 106 3.81 -6.04 5.31
CA ALA A 106 3.89 -4.59 5.16
C ALA A 106 3.00 -3.87 6.18
N VAL A 107 3.54 -2.86 6.86
CA VAL A 107 2.78 -1.96 7.74
C VAL A 107 2.76 -0.56 7.16
N PHE A 108 1.56 -0.01 7.02
CA PHE A 108 1.30 1.38 6.70
C PHE A 108 0.80 2.08 7.95
N GLN A 109 1.51 3.12 8.38
CA GLN A 109 1.21 3.84 9.62
C GLN A 109 1.08 5.33 9.36
N ASN A 110 -0.02 5.93 9.81
CA ASN A 110 -0.31 7.36 9.63
C ASN A 110 -0.25 7.82 8.15
N CYS A 111 -0.57 6.93 7.22
CA CYS A 111 -0.61 7.25 5.79
C CYS A 111 -1.99 7.79 5.38
N ASN A 112 -2.04 8.50 4.26
CA ASN A 112 -3.27 8.87 3.59
C ASN A 112 -3.48 8.01 2.35
N LEU A 113 -4.64 7.39 2.25
CA LEU A 113 -5.02 6.52 1.15
C LEU A 113 -6.09 7.24 0.32
N PHE A 114 -5.77 7.46 -0.96
CA PHE A 114 -6.55 8.29 -1.87
C PHE A 114 -7.12 7.48 -3.05
N PRO A 115 -8.29 6.85 -2.89
CA PRO A 115 -9.05 6.30 -4.00
C PRO A 115 -9.35 7.38 -5.04
N ARG A 116 -9.04 7.09 -6.31
CA ARG A 116 -9.25 7.98 -7.46
C ARG A 116 -10.47 7.57 -8.28
N LEU A 117 -10.84 8.38 -9.26
CA LEU A 117 -11.83 8.01 -10.27
C LEU A 117 -11.33 6.84 -11.15
N PRO A 118 -11.96 5.66 -11.11
CA PRO A 118 -11.59 4.54 -11.98
C PRO A 118 -12.23 4.68 -13.38
N MET A 119 -11.96 3.73 -14.27
CA MET A 119 -12.66 3.68 -15.55
C MET A 119 -14.16 3.37 -15.38
N PRO A 120 -15.01 3.68 -16.37
CA PRO A 120 -16.41 3.30 -16.34
C PRO A 120 -16.60 1.81 -16.04
N ASN A 121 -17.60 1.50 -15.21
CA ASN A 121 -17.94 0.14 -14.77
C ASN A 121 -16.86 -0.56 -13.92
N GLN A 122 -15.91 0.18 -13.35
CA GLN A 122 -14.97 -0.33 -12.34
C GLN A 122 -15.35 0.16 -10.94
N PHE A 123 -14.72 -0.46 -9.94
CA PHE A 123 -14.76 -0.08 -8.53
C PHE A 123 -13.33 0.16 -8.05
N ASN A 124 -13.18 0.78 -6.88
CA ASN A 124 -11.88 0.87 -6.22
C ASN A 124 -11.70 -0.26 -5.19
N ALA A 125 -10.51 -0.82 -5.13
CA ALA A 125 -10.08 -1.73 -4.08
C ALA A 125 -8.74 -1.24 -3.56
N ILE A 126 -8.69 -0.86 -2.27
CA ILE A 126 -7.47 -0.29 -1.68
C ILE A 126 -6.37 -1.35 -1.64
N THR A 127 -6.67 -2.53 -1.09
CA THR A 127 -5.70 -3.63 -1.04
C THR A 127 -6.06 -4.81 -1.94
N ALA A 128 -5.05 -5.52 -2.43
CA ALA A 128 -5.21 -6.84 -3.02
C ALA A 128 -4.09 -7.77 -2.52
N GLN A 129 -4.27 -8.32 -1.33
CA GLN A 129 -3.24 -9.12 -0.68
C GLN A 129 -3.18 -10.54 -1.25
N GLY A 130 -1.96 -11.00 -1.49
CA GLY A 130 -1.65 -12.15 -2.32
C GLY A 130 -1.06 -13.35 -1.57
N ARG A 131 -1.40 -13.58 -0.30
CA ARG A 131 -0.92 -14.76 0.44
C ARG A 131 -1.52 -16.05 -0.12
N THR A 132 -0.66 -17.00 -0.47
CA THR A 132 -1.03 -18.26 -1.12
C THR A 132 -0.93 -19.48 -0.22
N ASP A 133 -0.29 -19.35 0.94
CA ASP A 133 -0.07 -20.46 1.88
C ASP A 133 -0.33 -19.95 3.31
N PRO A 134 -1.11 -20.65 4.14
CA PRO A 134 -1.43 -20.23 5.50
C PRO A 134 -0.20 -20.15 6.42
N ASN A 135 0.89 -20.86 6.10
CA ASN A 135 2.14 -20.85 6.85
C ASN A 135 3.04 -19.64 6.52
N GLN A 136 2.67 -18.83 5.54
CA GLN A 136 3.37 -17.56 5.26
C GLN A 136 3.00 -16.51 6.31
N ASN A 137 4.03 -15.87 6.88
CA ASN A 137 3.91 -14.74 7.81
C ASN A 137 3.78 -13.39 7.09
N THR A 138 3.01 -13.34 6.00
CA THR A 138 2.86 -12.18 5.11
C THR A 138 1.47 -11.57 5.24
N GLY A 139 1.31 -10.29 4.93
CA GLY A 139 0.04 -9.59 5.14
C GLY A 139 0.20 -8.08 5.04
N ILE A 140 -0.92 -7.37 4.83
CA ILE A 140 -0.94 -5.90 4.80
C ILE A 140 -1.64 -5.40 6.07
N SER A 141 -0.95 -4.57 6.84
CA SER A 141 -1.48 -3.92 8.03
C SER A 141 -1.61 -2.42 7.79
N ILE A 142 -2.83 -1.90 7.93
CA ILE A 142 -3.17 -0.48 7.77
C ILE A 142 -3.54 0.08 9.15
N GLN A 143 -2.60 0.81 9.74
CA GLN A 143 -2.68 1.32 11.11
C GLN A 143 -2.82 2.85 11.13
N ASN A 144 -3.88 3.36 11.76
CA ASN A 144 -4.08 4.80 11.95
C ASN A 144 -3.99 5.63 10.64
N CYS A 145 -4.36 5.03 9.51
CA CYS A 145 -4.35 5.69 8.20
C CYS A 145 -5.70 6.35 7.91
N ALA A 146 -5.69 7.48 7.20
CA ALA A 146 -6.90 8.12 6.70
C ALA A 146 -7.25 7.59 5.30
N ILE A 147 -8.53 7.41 5.00
CA ILE A 147 -9.02 7.05 3.67
C ILE A 147 -9.94 8.18 3.21
N GLN A 148 -9.58 8.86 2.13
CA GLN A 148 -10.35 9.98 1.61
C GLN A 148 -10.31 9.99 0.08
N PRO A 149 -11.40 10.37 -0.60
CA PRO A 149 -11.39 10.45 -2.06
C PRO A 149 -10.32 11.44 -2.54
N ALA A 150 -9.63 11.11 -3.63
CA ALA A 150 -8.83 12.07 -4.37
C ALA A 150 -9.73 13.11 -5.05
N ASP A 151 -9.16 14.25 -5.46
CA ASP A 151 -9.91 15.35 -6.08
C ASP A 151 -10.69 14.93 -7.34
N ASP A 152 -10.20 13.94 -8.08
CA ASP A 152 -10.87 13.41 -9.26
C ASP A 152 -12.06 12.49 -8.94
N LEU A 153 -12.16 11.97 -7.71
CA LEU A 153 -13.26 11.15 -7.22
C LEU A 153 -14.34 12.02 -6.55
N ASN A 154 -14.97 12.90 -7.33
CA ASN A 154 -15.99 13.85 -6.85
C ASN A 154 -17.42 13.29 -6.79
N THR A 155 -17.59 11.97 -6.90
CA THR A 155 -18.90 11.31 -6.98
C THR A 155 -19.02 10.20 -5.93
N THR A 156 -20.22 10.05 -5.38
CA THR A 156 -20.56 8.97 -4.45
C THR A 156 -20.98 7.68 -5.16
N SER A 157 -21.10 7.70 -6.50
CA SER A 157 -21.57 6.55 -7.29
C SER A 157 -20.50 5.47 -7.51
N ILE A 158 -19.23 5.77 -7.23
CA ILE A 158 -18.14 4.81 -7.37
C ILE A 158 -17.96 4.08 -6.05
N GLN A 159 -18.21 2.78 -6.08
CA GLN A 159 -17.99 1.94 -4.94
C GLN A 159 -16.49 1.80 -4.67
N THR A 160 -16.09 2.04 -3.42
CA THR A 160 -14.72 1.86 -2.94
C THR A 160 -14.71 0.86 -1.80
N TYR A 161 -13.89 -0.18 -1.93
CA TYR A 161 -13.74 -1.23 -0.94
C TYR A 161 -12.35 -1.20 -0.33
N LEU A 162 -12.25 -1.68 0.91
CA LEU A 162 -10.98 -1.78 1.62
C LEU A 162 -10.01 -2.79 1.00
N GLY A 163 -10.49 -3.77 0.25
CA GLY A 163 -9.59 -4.78 -0.29
C GLY A 163 -10.16 -5.53 -1.47
N ARG A 164 -9.58 -6.71 -1.76
CA ARG A 164 -10.18 -7.94 -2.27
C ARG A 164 -9.16 -9.07 -2.17
N PRO A 165 -9.56 -10.33 -1.95
CA PRO A 165 -8.62 -11.43 -1.88
C PRO A 165 -8.04 -11.70 -3.27
N TRP A 166 -6.77 -11.37 -3.49
CA TRP A 166 -6.10 -11.73 -4.73
C TRP A 166 -5.74 -13.22 -4.75
N LYS A 167 -5.43 -13.78 -3.58
CA LYS A 167 -5.10 -15.18 -3.36
C LYS A 167 -5.87 -15.76 -2.17
N GLU A 168 -5.92 -17.09 -2.10
CA GLU A 168 -6.78 -17.86 -1.20
C GLU A 168 -6.63 -17.50 0.29
N PHE A 169 -5.42 -17.24 0.76
CA PHE A 169 -5.14 -16.94 2.17
C PHE A 169 -4.95 -15.44 2.42
N SER A 170 -5.49 -14.59 1.55
CA SER A 170 -5.36 -13.14 1.61
C SER A 170 -5.59 -12.60 3.03
N MET A 171 -4.64 -11.82 3.54
CA MET A 171 -4.70 -11.25 4.88
C MET A 171 -4.43 -9.75 4.85
N THR A 172 -5.45 -8.96 5.18
CA THR A 172 -5.33 -7.51 5.35
C THR A 172 -6.06 -7.08 6.60
N ILE A 173 -5.45 -6.21 7.39
CA ILE A 173 -6.03 -5.69 8.63
C ILE A 173 -6.05 -4.17 8.59
N TYR A 174 -7.19 -3.62 9.00
CA TYR A 174 -7.43 -2.20 9.14
C TYR A 174 -7.76 -1.92 10.60
N MET A 175 -6.97 -1.08 11.27
CA MET A 175 -7.10 -0.84 12.71
C MET A 175 -6.93 0.63 13.11
N GLN A 176 -7.45 0.95 14.30
CA GLN A 176 -7.56 2.29 14.88
C GLN A 176 -8.42 3.23 14.03
N ARG A 177 -7.81 3.95 13.07
CA ARG A 177 -8.40 5.15 12.43
C ARG A 177 -8.67 5.01 10.93
N ALA A 178 -8.66 3.78 10.42
CA ALA A 178 -9.01 3.46 9.03
C ALA A 178 -10.47 3.81 8.73
N GLY A 179 -10.72 5.09 8.51
CA GLY A 179 -12.03 5.69 8.30
C GLY A 179 -12.53 5.40 6.90
N SER A 180 -13.19 4.26 6.71
CA SER A 180 -14.15 4.09 5.64
C SER A 180 -15.51 3.74 6.25
N ASN A 181 -16.58 4.21 5.63
CA ASN A 181 -17.94 3.74 5.92
C ASN A 181 -17.94 2.20 5.90
N THR A 182 -18.43 1.57 6.97
CA THR A 182 -18.48 0.10 7.11
C THR A 182 -19.69 -0.52 6.44
N SER A 183 -20.71 0.28 6.09
CA SER A 183 -22.02 -0.16 5.60
C SER A 183 -22.01 -0.75 4.18
N GLY A 184 -20.93 -0.53 3.42
CA GLY A 184 -20.75 -1.04 2.06
C GLY A 184 -19.59 -2.04 1.94
N ARG A 185 -19.17 -2.65 3.05
CA ARG A 185 -18.12 -3.68 3.01
C ARG A 185 -18.68 -4.92 2.32
N VAL A 186 -17.89 -5.39 1.38
CA VAL A 186 -18.11 -6.64 0.65
C VAL A 186 -18.02 -7.81 1.62
N ASP A 187 -19.03 -8.67 1.57
CA ASP A 187 -19.15 -9.85 2.43
C ASP A 187 -18.31 -11.01 1.89
N TRP A 188 -16.99 -10.82 1.84
CA TRP A 188 -16.09 -11.90 1.44
C TRP A 188 -15.97 -12.93 2.55
N SER A 189 -15.95 -14.19 2.16
CA SER A 189 -15.60 -15.28 3.07
C SER A 189 -14.28 -14.98 3.77
N GLY A 190 -14.26 -15.08 5.10
CA GLY A 190 -13.11 -14.78 5.95
C GLY A 190 -13.09 -13.36 6.54
N PHE A 191 -13.98 -12.46 6.15
CA PHE A 191 -14.15 -11.20 6.87
C PHE A 191 -14.65 -11.47 8.30
N HIS A 192 -13.95 -10.91 9.29
CA HIS A 192 -14.35 -10.91 10.67
C HIS A 192 -13.72 -9.72 11.40
N VAL A 193 -14.34 -9.31 12.49
CA VAL A 193 -13.77 -8.30 13.40
C VAL A 193 -12.86 -9.01 14.39
N ILE A 194 -11.62 -8.55 14.52
CA ILE A 194 -10.64 -9.08 15.47
C ILE A 194 -10.60 -8.23 16.74
N HIS A 195 -10.17 -8.82 17.86
CA HIS A 195 -9.98 -8.10 19.11
C HIS A 195 -8.63 -7.38 19.14
N SER A 196 -8.48 -6.42 20.06
CA SER A 196 -7.23 -5.66 20.22
C SER A 196 -6.04 -6.56 20.53
N THR A 197 -6.24 -7.65 21.27
CA THR A 197 -5.21 -8.65 21.59
C THR A 197 -4.66 -9.38 20.37
N ASP A 198 -5.49 -9.56 19.34
CA ASP A 198 -5.05 -10.18 18.09
C ASP A 198 -4.41 -9.14 17.17
N ALA A 199 -4.93 -7.92 17.20
CA ALA A 199 -4.45 -6.80 16.39
C ALA A 199 -2.99 -6.40 16.75
N THR A 200 -2.51 -6.64 17.97
CA THR A 200 -1.11 -6.40 18.36
C THR A 200 -0.11 -7.25 17.55
N ASN A 201 -0.53 -8.39 17.00
CA ASN A 201 0.32 -9.22 16.13
C ASN A 201 0.63 -8.54 14.79
N PHE A 202 -0.09 -7.48 14.46
CA PHE A 202 -0.03 -6.77 13.18
C PHE A 202 0.54 -5.35 13.31
N THR A 203 1.10 -5.00 14.46
CA THR A 203 1.80 -3.73 14.68
C THR A 203 3.26 -3.82 14.23
N VAL A 204 3.95 -2.68 14.16
CA VAL A 204 5.33 -2.59 13.68
C VAL A 204 6.28 -3.49 14.49
N SER A 205 6.21 -3.43 15.82
CA SER A 205 7.11 -4.20 16.69
C SER A 205 6.93 -5.71 16.53
N THR A 206 5.70 -6.21 16.43
CA THR A 206 5.44 -7.66 16.35
C THR A 206 5.53 -8.19 14.93
N PHE A 207 4.87 -7.52 13.98
CA PHE A 207 4.69 -8.06 12.62
C PHE A 207 5.93 -7.92 11.76
N LEU A 208 6.66 -6.82 11.93
CA LEU A 208 7.88 -6.53 11.18
C LEU A 208 9.16 -6.77 11.98
N LEU A 209 9.03 -7.14 13.27
CA LEU A 209 10.16 -7.11 14.21
C LEU A 209 10.83 -5.73 14.20
N GLY A 210 10.02 -4.66 14.14
CA GLY A 210 10.48 -3.30 13.88
C GLY A 210 11.50 -2.77 14.88
N ASP A 211 11.42 -3.21 16.13
CA ASP A 211 12.32 -2.76 17.20
C ASP A 211 13.79 -3.15 16.93
N ASP A 212 14.03 -4.19 16.13
CA ASP A 212 15.39 -4.68 15.82
C ASP A 212 16.10 -3.86 14.73
N TRP A 213 15.39 -3.01 13.97
CA TRP A 213 15.95 -2.36 12.77
C TRP A 213 15.41 -0.97 12.45
N SER A 214 14.24 -0.60 12.95
CA SER A 214 13.62 0.68 12.63
C SER A 214 14.41 1.86 13.22
N PHE A 215 15.05 1.67 14.39
CA PHE A 215 15.89 2.70 15.02
C PHE A 215 17.02 3.18 14.09
N ASP A 216 17.64 2.27 13.35
CA ASP A 216 18.74 2.58 12.42
C ASP A 216 18.30 3.46 11.24
N THR A 217 17.00 3.53 10.96
CA THR A 217 16.45 4.34 9.87
C THR A 217 16.23 5.81 10.25
N GLY A 218 16.16 6.12 11.55
CA GLY A 218 15.81 7.45 12.06
C GLY A 218 14.36 7.87 11.83
N VAL A 219 13.50 6.97 11.32
CA VAL A 219 12.08 7.25 11.05
C VAL A 219 11.24 6.96 12.31
N PRO A 220 10.40 7.90 12.75
CA PRO A 220 9.53 7.67 13.92
C PRO A 220 8.45 6.63 13.61
N TYR A 221 8.14 5.77 14.57
CA TYR A 221 7.06 4.79 14.47
C TYR A 221 6.40 4.54 15.82
N GLU A 222 5.15 4.08 15.77
CA GLU A 222 4.45 3.51 16.93
C GLU A 222 4.58 1.99 16.90
N GLY A 223 5.20 1.41 17.92
CA GLY A 223 5.47 -0.04 17.95
C GLY A 223 4.23 -0.91 18.17
N GLY A 224 3.25 -0.38 18.90
CA GLY A 224 2.06 -1.12 19.35
C GLY A 224 0.74 -0.43 19.03
N LEU A 225 -0.31 -0.84 19.74
CA LEU A 225 -1.61 -0.18 19.77
C LEU A 225 -1.64 0.72 21.01
N LEU A 226 -1.62 2.04 20.79
CA LEU A 226 -1.83 3.05 21.83
C LEU A 226 -3.30 3.09 22.27
#